data_AF-A0A0C2JHC3-F1
#
_entry.id   AF-A0A0C2JHC3-F1
#
_cell.length_a   1.000
_cell.length_b   1.000
_cell.length_c   1.000
_cell.angle_alpha   90.00
_cell.angle_beta   90.00
_cell.angle_gamma   90.00
#
_symmetry.space_group_name_H-M   'P 1'
#
loop_
_entity.id
_entity.type
_entity.pdbx_description
1 polymer ?
#
loop_
_entity_poly.entity_id
_entity_poly.type
_entity_poly.pdbx_seq_one_letter_code
_entity_poly.pdbx_strand_id
1 'polypeptide(L)'
;MFIYRLVAQYGRKWVLIGKKLNKSPNNCKNKFMSNYVPSGAERKIGVWDKSECKRLRKAIRKVMNVPKKTMVYKDIPWGLVSEMVKTRSPRNCQRHWCVTFCCWKIHSFVTKFSEEVFYEFVERIRQLNVEYWRCIDWESLWETFDKGSYTPSPLGIYRIILRRVKEKLKIPLLHNSKVEDVINQIYKNKRS
;
A
#
# COMPACT_ATOMS: atom_id res chain seq x y z
N MET A 1 14.71 7.91 16.25
CA MET A 1 16.15 7.86 16.59
C MET A 1 16.43 7.10 17.91
N PHE A 2 15.69 7.33 19.00
CA PHE A 2 15.96 6.71 20.31
C PHE A 2 15.95 5.17 20.38
N ILE A 3 15.02 4.50 19.68
CA ILE A 3 14.91 3.03 19.76
C ILE A 3 16.15 2.30 19.22
N TYR A 4 16.85 2.85 18.23
CA TYR A 4 18.05 2.23 17.66
C TYR A 4 19.24 2.29 18.63
N ARG A 5 19.39 3.40 19.37
CA ARG A 5 20.41 3.54 20.41
C ARG A 5 20.19 2.54 21.54
N LEU A 6 18.94 2.38 21.98
CA LEU A 6 18.60 1.40 23.01
C LEU A 6 18.81 -0.05 22.54
N VAL A 7 18.53 -0.37 21.27
CA VAL A 7 18.84 -1.69 20.72
C VAL A 7 20.36 -1.92 20.61
N ALA A 8 21.14 -0.89 20.24
CA ALA A 8 22.60 -0.99 20.23
C ALA A 8 23.18 -1.22 21.64
N GLN A 9 22.59 -0.59 22.66
CA GLN A 9 23.04 -0.68 24.05
C GLN A 9 22.59 -1.96 24.76
N TYR A 10 21.33 -2.38 24.56
CA TYR A 10 20.71 -3.47 25.34
C TYR A 10 20.39 -4.72 24.52
N GLY A 11 20.68 -4.72 23.21
CA GLY A 11 20.24 -5.75 22.28
C GLY A 11 18.73 -5.71 22.01
N ARG A 12 18.17 -6.78 21.43
CA ARG A 12 16.73 -6.88 21.09
C ARG A 12 15.86 -7.24 22.31
N LYS A 13 16.16 -6.66 23.49
CA LYS A 13 15.42 -6.87 24.75
C LYS A 13 14.17 -5.99 24.82
N TRP A 14 13.12 -6.35 24.07
CA TRP A 14 11.95 -5.49 23.85
C TRP A 14 11.19 -5.11 25.12
N VAL A 15 11.14 -5.98 26.13
CA VAL A 15 10.49 -5.67 27.42
C VAL A 15 11.21 -4.53 28.14
N LEU A 16 12.55 -4.60 28.21
CA LEU A 16 13.38 -3.56 28.82
C LEU A 16 13.32 -2.25 28.02
N ILE A 17 13.40 -2.33 26.70
CA ILE A 17 13.31 -1.16 25.81
C ILE A 17 11.94 -0.50 25.92
N GLY A 18 10.86 -1.30 25.99
CA GLY A 18 9.50 -0.82 26.18
C GLY A 18 9.36 -0.02 27.47
N LYS A 19 9.86 -0.55 28.59
CA LYS A 19 9.90 0.16 29.88
C LYS A 19 10.63 1.50 29.78
N LYS A 20 11.83 1.53 29.17
CA LYS A 20 12.62 2.78 29.01
C LYS A 20 11.97 3.81 28.08
N LEU A 21 11.15 3.38 27.12
CA LEU A 21 10.47 4.28 26.17
C LEU A 21 9.03 4.62 26.59
N ASN A 22 8.56 4.10 27.72
CA ASN A 22 7.15 4.12 28.12
C ASN A 22 6.20 3.67 26.99
N LYS A 23 6.54 2.54 26.35
CA LYS A 23 5.81 1.98 25.21
C LYS A 23 5.68 0.47 25.35
N SER A 24 4.65 -0.11 24.71
CA SER A 24 4.52 -1.57 24.71
C SER A 24 5.70 -2.24 24.00
N PRO A 25 6.21 -3.39 24.51
CA PRO A 25 7.32 -4.11 23.90
C PRO A 25 7.07 -4.47 22.43
N ASN A 26 5.83 -4.85 22.09
CA ASN A 26 5.43 -5.16 20.72
C ASN A 26 5.49 -3.94 19.81
N ASN A 27 5.06 -2.76 20.28
CA ASN A 27 5.17 -1.53 19.49
C ASN A 27 6.65 -1.19 19.23
N CYS A 28 7.52 -1.35 20.23
CA CYS A 28 8.97 -1.16 20.07
C CYS A 28 9.56 -2.13 19.03
N LYS A 29 9.28 -3.43 19.15
CA LYS A 29 9.72 -4.45 18.19
C LYS A 29 9.25 -4.10 16.77
N ASN A 30 7.97 -3.82 16.59
CA ASN A 30 7.39 -3.52 15.27
C ASN A 30 7.97 -2.24 14.67
N LYS A 31 8.15 -1.19 15.49
CA LYS A 31 8.74 0.07 15.04
C LYS A 31 10.20 -0.09 14.60
N PHE A 32 10.98 -0.87 15.35
CA PHE A 32 12.35 -1.18 14.98
C PHE A 32 12.39 -2.01 13.70
N MET A 33 11.72 -3.16 13.68
CA MET A 33 11.75 -4.09 12.56
C MET A 33 11.26 -3.45 11.25
N SER A 34 10.18 -2.65 11.29
CA SER A 34 9.65 -1.99 10.09
C SER A 34 10.63 -1.04 9.39
N ASN A 35 11.61 -0.52 10.11
CA ASN A 35 12.59 0.45 9.61
C ASN A 35 14.03 -0.07 9.68
N TYR A 36 14.24 -1.31 10.15
CA TYR A 36 15.55 -1.92 10.27
C TYR A 36 16.07 -2.34 8.89
N VAL A 37 17.36 -2.17 8.69
CA VAL A 37 18.12 -2.72 7.58
C VAL A 37 19.34 -3.38 8.21
N PRO A 38 19.71 -4.63 7.85
CA PRO A 38 20.89 -5.28 8.39
C PRO A 38 22.15 -4.42 8.26
N SER A 39 22.99 -4.40 9.32
CA SER A 39 24.31 -3.74 9.26
C SER A 39 25.17 -4.34 8.15
N GLY A 40 25.93 -3.51 7.45
CA GLY A 40 26.78 -3.91 6.32
C GLY A 40 26.07 -3.96 4.97
N ALA A 41 24.76 -3.72 4.91
CA ALA A 41 24.08 -3.46 3.65
C ALA A 41 24.18 -1.98 3.28
N GLU A 42 24.52 -1.67 2.02
CA GLU A 42 24.42 -0.32 1.47
C GLU A 42 22.96 0.14 1.50
N ARG A 43 22.58 0.83 2.57
CA ARG A 43 21.22 1.36 2.72
C ARG A 43 21.01 2.44 1.68
N LYS A 44 20.24 2.11 0.64
CA LYS A 44 19.91 3.07 -0.41
C LYS A 44 18.70 3.91 -0.02
N ILE A 45 18.84 5.23 -0.17
CA ILE A 45 17.77 6.21 -0.08
C ILE A 45 17.51 6.73 -1.51
N GLY A 46 16.26 7.04 -1.85
CA GLY A 46 15.90 7.54 -3.19
C GLY A 46 15.41 6.46 -4.16
N VAL A 47 15.65 6.68 -5.45
CA VAL A 47 15.07 5.93 -6.58
C VAL A 47 15.43 4.44 -6.50
N TRP A 48 14.48 3.58 -6.88
CA TRP A 48 14.70 2.13 -6.97
C TRP A 48 15.28 1.78 -8.33
N ASP A 49 16.47 1.17 -8.34
CA ASP A 49 17.09 0.74 -9.59
C ASP A 49 16.45 -0.57 -10.12
N LYS A 50 16.67 -0.90 -11.42
CA LYS A 50 16.09 -2.09 -12.05
C LYS A 50 16.51 -3.39 -11.34
N SER A 51 17.72 -3.43 -10.79
CA SER A 51 18.25 -4.60 -10.07
C SER A 51 17.55 -4.78 -8.72
N GLU A 52 17.33 -3.68 -7.98
CA GLU A 52 16.56 -3.63 -6.72
C GLU A 52 15.13 -4.09 -6.96
N CYS A 53 14.48 -3.58 -8.00
CA CYS A 53 13.14 -3.99 -8.42
C CYS A 53 13.07 -5.49 -8.75
N LYS A 54 14.10 -6.05 -9.39
CA LYS A 54 14.20 -7.49 -9.68
C LYS A 54 14.39 -8.31 -8.40
N ARG A 55 15.23 -7.84 -7.47
CA ARG A 55 15.41 -8.48 -6.15
C ARG A 55 14.13 -8.47 -5.34
N LEU A 56 13.42 -7.33 -5.27
CA LEU A 56 12.15 -7.22 -4.55
C LEU A 56 11.11 -8.21 -5.09
N ARG A 57 10.92 -8.25 -6.41
CA ARG A 57 10.04 -9.25 -7.04
C ARG A 57 10.44 -10.67 -6.67
N LYS A 58 11.72 -11.04 -6.86
CA LYS A 58 12.21 -12.38 -6.55
C LYS A 58 12.01 -12.75 -5.07
N ALA A 59 12.28 -11.80 -4.17
CA ALA A 59 12.10 -11.97 -2.73
C ALA A 59 10.66 -12.27 -2.37
N ILE A 60 9.71 -11.45 -2.83
CA ILE A 60 8.28 -11.65 -2.57
C ILE A 60 7.82 -13.00 -3.10
N ARG A 61 8.19 -13.37 -4.35
CA ARG A 61 7.80 -14.68 -4.92
C ARG A 61 8.32 -15.85 -4.10
N LYS A 62 9.58 -15.79 -3.68
CA LYS A 62 10.20 -16.85 -2.88
C LYS A 62 9.54 -16.95 -1.50
N VAL A 63 9.36 -15.83 -0.82
CA VAL A 63 8.83 -15.77 0.54
C VAL A 63 7.36 -16.17 0.59
N MET A 64 6.57 -15.76 -0.40
CA MET A 64 5.14 -16.07 -0.48
C MET A 64 4.87 -17.43 -1.13
N ASN A 65 5.91 -18.09 -1.65
CA ASN A 65 5.81 -19.36 -2.35
C ASN A 65 4.74 -19.37 -3.47
N VAL A 66 4.76 -18.35 -4.33
CA VAL A 66 3.80 -18.20 -5.43
C VAL A 66 4.47 -18.09 -6.81
N PRO A 67 3.77 -18.52 -7.89
CA PRO A 67 4.22 -18.31 -9.26
C PRO A 67 4.48 -16.83 -9.60
N LYS A 68 5.30 -16.58 -10.63
CA LYS A 68 5.70 -15.21 -11.04
C LYS A 68 4.53 -14.29 -11.42
N LYS A 69 3.42 -14.84 -11.93
CA LYS A 69 2.27 -14.08 -12.44
C LYS A 69 1.18 -13.83 -11.42
N THR A 70 1.22 -14.47 -10.24
CA THR A 70 0.19 -14.33 -9.21
C THR A 70 0.17 -12.90 -8.65
N MET A 71 -0.98 -12.28 -8.42
CA MET A 71 -0.97 -11.03 -7.65
C MET A 71 -0.72 -11.34 -6.17
N VAL A 72 0.14 -10.56 -5.51
CA VAL A 72 0.35 -10.67 -4.07
C VAL A 72 0.30 -9.27 -3.50
N TYR A 73 -0.59 -9.03 -2.54
CA TYR A 73 -0.70 -7.72 -1.90
C TYR A 73 -1.03 -7.81 -0.41
N LYS A 74 -1.38 -9.01 0.09
CA LYS A 74 -1.68 -9.32 1.48
C LYS A 74 -0.67 -10.26 2.11
N ASP A 75 -0.58 -10.17 3.43
CA ASP A 75 0.17 -11.09 4.29
C ASP A 75 1.64 -11.27 3.93
N ILE A 76 2.21 -10.26 3.27
CA ILE A 76 3.61 -10.28 2.86
C ILE A 76 4.49 -10.02 4.11
N PRO A 77 5.36 -10.95 4.52
CA PRO A 77 6.22 -10.76 5.67
C PRO A 77 7.42 -9.88 5.27
N TRP A 78 7.19 -8.57 5.28
CA TRP A 78 8.13 -7.56 4.78
C TRP A 78 9.52 -7.59 5.42
N GLY A 79 9.63 -8.12 6.64
CA GLY A 79 10.91 -8.37 7.31
C GLY A 79 11.80 -9.29 6.47
N LEU A 80 11.30 -10.48 6.13
CA LEU A 80 12.00 -11.47 5.31
C LEU A 80 12.29 -10.94 3.91
N VAL A 81 11.32 -10.23 3.32
CA VAL A 81 11.50 -9.59 2.01
C VAL A 81 12.64 -8.58 2.04
N SER A 82 12.71 -7.74 3.06
CA SER A 82 13.78 -6.75 3.24
C SER A 82 15.15 -7.41 3.42
N GLU A 83 15.24 -8.46 4.21
CA GLU A 83 16.49 -9.24 4.39
C GLU A 83 17.00 -9.80 3.06
N MET A 84 16.10 -10.25 2.18
CA MET A 84 16.45 -10.71 0.84
C MET A 84 16.82 -9.59 -0.13
N VAL A 85 16.14 -8.43 -0.04
CA VAL A 85 16.44 -7.25 -0.88
C VAL A 85 17.77 -6.59 -0.47
N LYS A 86 18.12 -6.69 0.82
CA LYS A 86 19.30 -6.18 1.50
C LYS A 86 19.39 -4.65 1.58
N THR A 87 19.05 -3.93 0.52
CA THR A 87 19.31 -2.48 0.40
C THR A 87 18.22 -1.57 0.97
N ARG A 88 17.05 -2.12 1.33
CA ARG A 88 15.84 -1.36 1.67
C ARG A 88 15.14 -1.94 2.89
N SER A 89 14.56 -1.07 3.72
CA SER A 89 13.79 -1.49 4.90
C SER A 89 12.46 -2.16 4.53
N PRO A 90 11.83 -2.95 5.43
CA PRO A 90 10.52 -3.55 5.21
C PRO A 90 9.46 -2.55 4.74
N ARG A 91 9.41 -1.38 5.38
CA ARG A 91 8.48 -0.30 5.00
C ARG A 91 8.76 0.25 3.60
N ASN A 92 10.03 0.35 3.19
CA ASN A 92 10.36 0.78 1.84
C ASN A 92 9.95 -0.27 0.80
N CYS A 93 10.23 -1.56 1.07
CA CYS A 93 9.81 -2.67 0.24
C CYS A 93 8.29 -2.70 0.08
N GLN A 94 7.54 -2.60 1.18
CA GLN A 94 6.08 -2.55 1.17
C GLN A 94 5.57 -1.40 0.32
N ARG A 95 6.04 -0.18 0.63
CA ARG A 95 5.57 1.02 -0.08
C ARG A 95 5.85 0.92 -1.58
N HIS A 96 7.05 0.49 -1.96
CA HIS A 96 7.42 0.36 -3.36
C HIS A 96 6.63 -0.76 -4.04
N TRP A 97 6.47 -1.91 -3.40
CA TRP A 97 5.64 -3.00 -3.90
C TRP A 97 4.20 -2.55 -4.16
N CYS A 98 3.58 -1.94 -3.15
CA CYS A 98 2.23 -1.43 -3.26
C CYS A 98 2.12 -0.38 -4.37
N VAL A 99 2.98 0.64 -4.40
CA VAL A 99 2.89 1.73 -5.40
C VAL A 99 3.18 1.26 -6.82
N THR A 100 4.24 0.48 -7.00
CA THR A 100 4.80 0.18 -8.32
C THR A 100 4.20 -1.08 -8.92
N PHE A 101 3.91 -2.10 -8.10
CA PHE A 101 3.51 -3.42 -8.57
C PHE A 101 2.04 -3.75 -8.25
N CYS A 102 1.48 -3.26 -7.15
CA CYS A 102 0.05 -3.45 -6.81
C CYS A 102 -0.85 -2.28 -7.24
N CYS A 103 -0.31 -1.08 -7.37
CA CYS A 103 -1.05 0.15 -7.69
C CYS A 103 -0.59 0.81 -8.99
N TRP A 104 0.36 0.22 -9.72
CA TRP A 104 0.46 0.50 -11.15
C TRP A 104 0.63 1.99 -11.51
N LYS A 105 1.49 2.76 -10.83
CA LYS A 105 1.85 4.11 -11.36
C LYS A 105 2.47 4.04 -12.77
N ILE A 106 2.85 2.85 -13.27
CA ILE A 106 3.50 2.61 -14.57
C ILE A 106 3.10 1.22 -15.10
N HIS A 107 2.01 1.15 -15.82
CA HIS A 107 1.96 0.30 -17.01
C HIS A 107 1.10 1.13 -17.94
N SER A 108 1.75 2.07 -18.57
CA SER A 108 1.21 2.88 -19.63
C SER A 108 0.69 2.08 -20.86
N PHE A 109 0.32 0.80 -20.73
CA PHE A 109 0.11 -0.11 -21.85
C PHE A 109 -0.99 -1.16 -21.73
N VAL A 110 -1.68 -1.34 -20.59
CA VAL A 110 -2.77 -2.35 -20.51
C VAL A 110 -4.06 -1.72 -19.98
N THR A 111 -4.80 -1.14 -20.93
CA THR A 111 -6.26 -1.03 -21.00
C THR A 111 -7.02 -0.11 -20.01
N LYS A 112 -7.45 1.05 -20.55
CA LYS A 112 -8.79 1.65 -20.41
C LYS A 112 -9.46 1.65 -19.02
N PHE A 113 -8.83 2.19 -17.97
CA PHE A 113 -9.63 2.77 -16.87
C PHE A 113 -10.24 4.09 -17.37
N SER A 114 -11.26 3.95 -18.22
CA SER A 114 -11.89 5.05 -18.94
C SER A 114 -12.78 5.89 -18.02
N GLU A 115 -13.40 6.95 -18.56
CA GLU A 115 -14.46 7.65 -17.81
C GLU A 115 -15.64 6.71 -17.53
N GLU A 116 -16.01 5.86 -18.48
CA GLU A 116 -17.12 4.90 -18.33
C GLU A 116 -16.85 3.95 -17.15
N VAL A 117 -15.69 3.28 -17.14
CA VAL A 117 -15.29 2.38 -16.05
C VAL A 117 -15.23 3.11 -14.72
N PHE A 118 -14.73 4.35 -14.69
CA PHE A 118 -14.73 5.17 -13.48
C PHE A 118 -16.14 5.38 -12.93
N TYR A 119 -17.10 5.77 -13.78
CA TYR A 119 -18.48 5.99 -13.34
C TYR A 119 -19.19 4.69 -12.97
N GLU A 120 -18.88 3.56 -13.62
CA GLU A 120 -19.36 2.25 -13.19
C GLU A 120 -18.88 1.94 -11.76
N PHE A 121 -17.61 2.19 -11.45
CA PHE A 121 -17.08 2.06 -10.08
C PHE A 121 -17.79 2.98 -9.09
N VAL A 122 -18.06 4.23 -9.47
CA VAL A 122 -18.76 5.20 -8.63
C VAL A 122 -20.18 4.72 -8.30
N GLU A 123 -20.91 4.18 -9.29
CA GLU A 123 -22.23 3.58 -9.06
C GLU A 123 -22.16 2.36 -8.15
N ARG A 124 -21.14 1.50 -8.32
CA ARG A 124 -20.95 0.36 -7.40
C ARG A 124 -20.67 0.81 -5.98
N ILE A 125 -19.84 1.84 -5.79
CA ILE A 125 -19.60 2.41 -4.45
C ILE A 125 -20.92 2.93 -3.85
N ARG A 126 -21.77 3.56 -4.66
CA ARG A 126 -23.11 4.01 -4.23
C ARG A 126 -23.97 2.86 -3.74
N GLN A 127 -23.97 1.75 -4.47
CA GLN A 127 -24.76 0.55 -4.17
C GLN A 127 -24.30 -0.19 -2.90
N LEU A 128 -23.07 0.03 -2.43
CA LEU A 128 -22.60 -0.54 -1.16
C LEU A 128 -23.37 0.01 0.06
N ASN A 129 -24.07 1.14 -0.09
CA ASN A 129 -24.87 1.79 0.96
C ASN A 129 -24.10 1.99 2.28
N VAL A 130 -22.80 2.32 2.18
CA VAL A 130 -21.95 2.62 3.33
C VAL A 130 -21.96 4.13 3.61
N GLU A 131 -22.05 4.50 4.88
CA GLU A 131 -22.20 5.92 5.26
C GLU A 131 -20.94 6.74 4.95
N TYR A 132 -19.75 6.20 5.29
CA TYR A 132 -18.48 6.93 5.22
C TYR A 132 -17.49 6.31 4.23
N TRP A 133 -16.72 7.15 3.55
CA TRP A 133 -15.73 6.72 2.56
C TRP A 133 -14.71 5.70 3.10
N ARG A 134 -14.31 5.85 4.37
CA ARG A 134 -13.41 4.90 5.06
C ARG A 134 -13.99 3.50 5.22
N CYS A 135 -15.31 3.36 5.17
CA CYS A 135 -16.01 2.10 5.38
C CYS A 135 -16.20 1.31 4.07
N ILE A 136 -15.75 1.85 2.94
CA ILE A 136 -15.78 1.13 1.66
C ILE A 136 -14.83 -0.07 1.76
N ASP A 137 -15.40 -1.26 1.58
CA ASP A 137 -14.63 -2.48 1.39
C ASP A 137 -14.12 -2.56 -0.05
N TRP A 138 -12.90 -2.03 -0.24
CA TRP A 138 -12.21 -2.02 -1.52
C TRP A 138 -11.91 -3.42 -2.06
N GLU A 139 -11.82 -4.41 -1.17
CA GLU A 139 -11.52 -5.77 -1.56
C GLU A 139 -12.76 -6.46 -2.08
N SER A 140 -13.89 -6.38 -1.37
CA SER A 140 -15.16 -6.89 -1.90
C SER A 140 -15.50 -6.24 -3.24
N LEU A 141 -15.32 -4.92 -3.36
CA LEU A 141 -15.52 -4.21 -4.63
C LEU A 141 -14.59 -4.73 -5.73
N TRP A 142 -13.30 -4.94 -5.43
CA TRP A 142 -12.35 -5.51 -6.38
C TRP A 142 -12.73 -6.94 -6.80
N GLU A 143 -13.03 -7.83 -5.85
CA GLU A 143 -13.30 -9.24 -6.12
C GLU A 143 -14.56 -9.46 -6.95
N THR A 144 -15.59 -8.65 -6.71
CA THR A 144 -16.89 -8.78 -7.38
C THR A 144 -16.94 -8.09 -8.73
N PHE A 145 -16.32 -6.91 -8.87
CA PHE A 145 -16.49 -6.06 -10.06
C PHE A 145 -15.30 -6.11 -11.01
N ASP A 146 -14.08 -6.21 -10.49
CA ASP A 146 -12.86 -6.10 -11.30
C ASP A 146 -12.20 -7.46 -11.51
N LYS A 147 -12.01 -8.21 -10.42
CA LYS A 147 -11.27 -9.48 -10.32
C LYS A 147 -9.96 -9.48 -11.10
N GLY A 148 -9.30 -8.33 -11.20
CA GLY A 148 -8.04 -8.16 -11.93
C GLY A 148 -8.17 -7.65 -13.37
N SER A 149 -9.37 -7.34 -13.88
CA SER A 149 -9.62 -6.97 -15.29
C SER A 149 -9.06 -5.59 -15.66
N TYR A 150 -9.30 -4.59 -14.81
CA TYR A 150 -8.88 -3.20 -14.92
C TYR A 150 -7.75 -2.86 -13.94
N THR A 151 -7.73 -3.49 -12.76
CA THR A 151 -6.72 -3.16 -11.74
C THR A 151 -6.06 -4.39 -11.14
N PRO A 152 -4.75 -4.31 -10.85
CA PRO A 152 -4.03 -5.44 -10.29
C PRO A 152 -4.42 -5.79 -8.85
N SER A 153 -4.96 -4.87 -8.04
CA SER A 153 -5.30 -5.14 -6.63
C SER A 153 -6.35 -4.18 -6.08
N PRO A 154 -7.01 -4.50 -4.95
CA PRO A 154 -7.93 -3.58 -4.25
C PRO A 154 -7.31 -2.23 -3.93
N LEU A 155 -6.03 -2.22 -3.53
CA LEU A 155 -5.30 -0.97 -3.26
C LEU A 155 -5.07 -0.16 -4.54
N GLY A 156 -4.96 -0.84 -5.68
CA GLY A 156 -4.94 -0.21 -7.01
C GLY A 156 -6.22 0.56 -7.28
N ILE A 157 -7.38 -0.07 -7.13
CA ILE A 157 -8.70 0.60 -7.27
C ILE A 157 -8.76 1.83 -6.36
N TYR A 158 -8.55 1.64 -5.06
CA TYR A 158 -8.63 2.72 -4.07
C TYR A 158 -7.81 3.94 -4.51
N ARG A 159 -6.58 3.72 -4.97
CA ARG A 159 -5.70 4.81 -5.38
C ARG A 159 -6.11 5.48 -6.68
N ILE A 160 -6.62 4.72 -7.65
CA ILE A 160 -7.12 5.28 -8.91
C ILE A 160 -8.29 6.23 -8.61
N ILE A 161 -9.25 5.76 -7.81
CA ILE A 161 -10.43 6.56 -7.43
C ILE A 161 -10.01 7.76 -6.59
N LEU A 162 -9.20 7.56 -5.55
CA LEU A 162 -8.69 8.65 -4.70
C LEU A 162 -7.99 9.73 -5.54
N ARG A 163 -7.13 9.32 -6.48
CA ARG A 163 -6.40 10.23 -7.35
C ARG A 163 -7.37 11.03 -8.22
N ARG A 164 -8.38 10.39 -8.81
CA ARG A 164 -9.33 11.07 -9.69
C ARG A 164 -10.21 12.05 -8.93
N VAL A 165 -10.77 11.63 -7.80
CA VAL A 165 -11.60 12.47 -6.93
C VAL A 165 -10.82 13.68 -6.43
N LYS A 166 -9.62 13.48 -5.86
CA LYS A 166 -8.84 14.56 -5.24
C LYS A 166 -8.04 15.40 -6.23
N GLU A 167 -7.33 14.78 -7.17
CA GLU A 167 -6.39 15.49 -8.04
C GLU A 167 -7.05 16.02 -9.32
N LYS A 168 -7.96 15.25 -9.93
CA LYS A 168 -8.63 15.62 -11.20
C LYS A 168 -9.89 16.44 -10.94
N LEU A 169 -10.79 15.94 -10.10
CA LEU A 169 -12.08 16.60 -9.81
C LEU A 169 -12.00 17.63 -8.67
N LYS A 170 -10.85 17.73 -7.98
CA LYS A 170 -10.62 18.66 -6.87
C LYS A 170 -11.62 18.55 -5.72
N ILE A 171 -12.25 17.38 -5.56
CA ILE A 171 -13.21 17.12 -4.49
C ILE A 171 -12.43 16.85 -3.19
N PRO A 172 -12.68 17.61 -2.11
CA PRO A 172 -12.02 17.38 -0.83
C PRO A 172 -12.51 16.06 -0.24
N LEU A 173 -11.57 15.12 -0.08
CA LEU A 173 -11.84 13.82 0.49
C LEU A 173 -11.16 13.69 1.85
N LEU A 174 -11.97 13.74 2.90
CA LEU A 174 -11.56 13.57 4.28
C LEU A 174 -11.89 12.14 4.75
N HIS A 175 -11.27 11.74 5.85
CA HIS A 175 -11.45 10.41 6.43
C HIS A 175 -12.92 10.09 6.79
N ASN A 176 -13.70 11.11 7.13
CA ASN A 176 -15.12 10.98 7.49
C ASN A 176 -16.05 11.64 6.45
N SER A 177 -15.59 11.82 5.21
CA SER A 177 -16.48 12.24 4.13
C SER A 177 -17.59 11.21 3.94
N LYS A 178 -18.84 11.66 3.89
CA LYS A 178 -19.98 10.80 3.55
C LYS A 178 -19.87 10.37 2.09
N VAL A 179 -20.17 9.10 1.82
CA VAL A 179 -20.08 8.56 0.46
C VAL A 179 -21.03 9.29 -0.48
N GLU A 180 -22.28 9.47 -0.06
CA GLU A 180 -23.30 10.12 -0.89
C GLU A 180 -22.89 11.56 -1.28
N ASP A 181 -22.31 12.33 -0.36
CA ASP A 181 -21.85 13.71 -0.63
C ASP A 181 -20.72 13.74 -1.66
N VAL A 182 -19.79 12.79 -1.58
CA VAL A 182 -18.67 12.67 -2.52
C VAL A 182 -19.19 12.27 -3.90
N ILE A 183 -20.07 11.27 -3.97
CA ILE A 183 -20.65 10.80 -5.23
C ILE A 183 -21.48 11.89 -5.91
N ASN A 184 -22.29 12.62 -5.15
CA ASN A 184 -23.06 13.76 -5.67
C ASN A 184 -22.15 14.84 -6.26
N GLN A 185 -21.01 15.14 -5.62
CA GLN A 185 -20.02 16.07 -6.17
C GLN A 185 -19.35 15.53 -7.44
N ILE A 186 -19.04 14.23 -7.50
CA ILE A 186 -18.51 13.59 -8.70
C ILE A 186 -19.48 13.79 -9.88
N TYR A 187 -20.78 13.56 -9.66
CA TYR A 187 -21.79 13.72 -10.71
C TYR A 187 -22.06 15.16 -11.13
N LYS A 188 -21.96 16.11 -10.20
CA LYS A 188 -22.03 17.54 -10.54
C LYS A 188 -20.91 17.92 -11.52
N ASN A 189 -19.69 17.45 -11.28
CA ASN A 189 -18.54 17.70 -12.17
C ASN A 189 -18.66 17.00 -13.53
N LYS A 190 -19.44 15.90 -13.65
CA LYS A 190 -19.68 15.24 -14.95
C LYS A 190 -20.48 16.10 -15.93
N ARG A 191 -21.36 16.96 -15.40
CA ARG A 191 -22.30 17.78 -16.18
C ARG A 191 -21.77 19.19 -16.48
N SER A 192 -20.55 19.50 -16.03
CA SER A 192 -19.85 20.77 -16.23
C SER A 192 -18.88 20.64 -17.40
#